data_AF-A0A3D1R7E2-F1
#
_entry.id   AF-A0A3D1R7E2-F1
#
_cell.length_a   1.000
_cell.length_b   1.000
_cell.length_c   1.000
_cell.angle_alpha   90.00
_cell.angle_beta   90.00
_cell.angle_gamma   90.00
#
_symmetry.space_group_name_H-M   'P 1'
#
loop_
_entity.id
_entity.type
_entity.pdbx_description
1 polymer ?
#
loop_
_entity_poly.entity_id
_entity_poly.type
_entity_poly.pdbx_seq_one_letter_code
_entity_poly.pdbx_strand_id
1 'polypeptide(L)'
;PLQDDGADALICSDVEGIDTITLKEVQILWGGPQGEIEIRRAKDLFEALKGRKKELPKGRLVKASFLVKFTDAKTPRTVTIRPQNIASYTRDSDASIVEAWLTARGFVRSAPEAQDADFAPAAAVA
;
A
#
# COMPACT_ATOMS: atom_id res chain seq x y z
N PRO A 1 -6.85 4.70 -4.41
CA PRO A 1 -5.74 5.06 -5.30
C PRO A 1 -5.09 3.88 -6.05
N LEU A 2 -4.45 2.87 -5.42
CA LEU A 2 -3.70 1.84 -6.19
C LEU A 2 -4.51 1.08 -7.23
N GLN A 3 -5.75 0.73 -6.91
CA GLN A 3 -6.61 0.00 -7.82
C GLN A 3 -7.27 0.89 -8.86
N ASP A 4 -7.43 2.18 -8.58
CA ASP A 4 -8.27 3.09 -9.37
C ASP A 4 -7.41 3.98 -10.29
N ASP A 5 -6.35 4.56 -9.73
CA ASP A 5 -5.42 5.44 -10.44
C ASP A 5 -4.18 4.67 -10.95
N GLY A 6 -4.01 3.42 -10.53
CA GLY A 6 -2.90 2.58 -10.97
C GLY A 6 -1.53 3.19 -10.67
N ALA A 7 -0.69 3.31 -11.70
CA ALA A 7 0.66 3.86 -11.58
C ALA A 7 0.66 5.35 -11.18
N ASP A 8 -0.40 6.09 -11.49
CA ASP A 8 -0.51 7.52 -11.16
C ASP A 8 -0.64 7.75 -9.64
N ALA A 9 -1.07 6.72 -8.90
CA ALA A 9 -1.03 6.73 -7.43
C ALA A 9 0.39 6.83 -6.84
N LEU A 10 1.44 6.62 -7.65
CA LEU A 10 2.85 6.71 -7.22
C LEU A 10 3.50 8.05 -7.55
N ILE A 11 2.79 9.00 -8.18
CA ILE A 11 3.34 10.32 -8.48
C ILE A 11 3.84 10.99 -7.20
N CYS A 12 5.11 11.42 -7.22
CA CYS A 12 5.78 12.07 -6.09
C CYS A 12 6.50 13.37 -6.49
N SER A 13 6.33 13.85 -7.73
CA SER A 13 7.01 15.05 -8.23
C SER A 13 6.63 16.34 -7.50
N ASP A 14 5.52 16.32 -6.77
CA ASP A 14 5.02 17.41 -5.92
C ASP A 14 5.34 17.22 -4.43
N VAL A 15 6.14 16.22 -4.08
CA VAL A 15 6.59 15.95 -2.71
C VAL A 15 8.10 16.10 -2.65
N GLU A 16 8.57 17.17 -2.01
CA GLU A 16 10.00 17.41 -1.83
C GLU A 16 10.67 16.29 -1.01
N GLY A 17 11.85 15.87 -1.43
CA GLY A 17 12.65 14.84 -0.75
C GLY A 17 12.44 13.41 -1.25
N ILE A 18 11.56 13.18 -2.23
CA ILE A 18 11.38 11.89 -2.90
C ILE A 18 11.75 11.99 -4.39
N ASP A 19 12.71 11.17 -4.82
CA ASP A 19 13.07 11.09 -6.24
C ASP A 19 12.14 10.14 -7.00
N THR A 20 11.89 8.95 -6.45
CA THR A 20 11.07 7.91 -7.11
C THR A 20 10.38 7.00 -6.10
N ILE A 21 9.22 6.48 -6.50
CA ILE A 21 8.45 5.47 -5.76
C ILE A 21 8.11 4.32 -6.70
N THR A 22 8.34 3.09 -6.25
CA THR A 22 7.98 1.88 -7.00
C THR A 22 7.14 0.95 -6.15
N LEU A 23 5.99 0.51 -6.66
CA LEU A 23 5.18 -0.53 -6.00
C LEU A 23 5.86 -1.90 -6.16
N LYS A 24 6.15 -2.57 -5.05
CA LYS A 24 6.86 -3.86 -5.02
C LYS A 24 5.94 -5.02 -4.73
N GLU A 25 4.97 -4.81 -3.85
CA GLU A 25 4.10 -5.87 -3.35
C GLU A 25 2.73 -5.31 -3.01
N VAL A 26 1.69 -6.09 -3.31
CA VAL A 26 0.37 -5.95 -2.71
C VAL A 26 -0.09 -7.30 -2.15
N GLN A 27 -0.87 -7.24 -1.08
CA GLN A 27 -1.62 -8.39 -0.58
C GLN A 27 -3.11 -8.08 -0.66
N ILE A 28 -3.86 -9.00 -1.25
CA ILE A 28 -5.29 -8.89 -1.50
C ILE A 28 -5.96 -10.00 -0.70
N LEU A 29 -6.85 -9.62 0.21
CA LEU A 29 -7.71 -10.55 0.92
C LEU A 29 -8.97 -10.79 0.07
N TRP A 30 -9.13 -12.01 -0.40
CA TRP A 30 -10.36 -12.48 -1.05
C TRP A 30 -11.37 -13.01 -0.03
N GLY A 31 -10.88 -13.50 1.12
CA GLY A 31 -11.72 -13.95 2.22
C GLY A 31 -12.24 -15.37 2.00
N GLY A 32 -13.53 -15.58 2.28
CA GLY A 32 -14.17 -16.89 2.21
C GLY A 32 -13.76 -17.83 3.37
N PRO A 33 -14.31 -19.06 3.41
CA PRO A 33 -14.14 -19.99 4.54
C PRO A 33 -12.69 -20.42 4.78
N GLN A 34 -11.85 -20.34 3.75
CA GLN A 34 -10.44 -20.74 3.82
C GLN A 34 -9.49 -19.54 3.99
N GLY A 35 -10.03 -18.31 4.06
CA GLY A 35 -9.23 -17.09 4.27
C GLY A 35 -8.24 -16.82 3.14
N GLU A 36 -8.68 -16.90 1.88
CA GLU A 36 -7.79 -16.77 0.73
C GLU A 36 -7.12 -15.39 0.67
N ILE A 37 -5.78 -15.40 0.52
CA ILE A 37 -4.94 -14.22 0.35
C ILE A 37 -4.08 -14.40 -0.89
N GLU A 38 -4.14 -13.43 -1.79
CA GLU A 38 -3.25 -13.35 -2.95
C GLU A 38 -2.13 -12.34 -2.68
N ILE A 39 -0.88 -12.79 -2.84
CA ILE A 39 0.31 -11.93 -2.77
C ILE A 39 0.85 -11.75 -4.18
N ARG A 40 0.88 -10.49 -4.65
CA ARG A 40 1.56 -10.13 -5.90
C ARG A 40 2.79 -9.32 -5.61
N ARG A 41 3.96 -9.83 -6.04
CA ARG A 41 5.25 -9.19 -5.83
C ARG A 41 6.08 -9.15 -7.11
N ALA A 42 6.77 -8.05 -7.34
CA ALA A 42 7.70 -7.87 -8.46
C ALA A 42 8.78 -6.84 -8.14
N LYS A 43 9.76 -6.68 -9.06
CA LYS A 43 10.72 -5.58 -8.97
C LYS A 43 10.04 -4.22 -9.20
N ASP A 44 9.10 -4.18 -10.12
CA ASP A 44 8.13 -3.10 -10.33
C ASP A 44 6.82 -3.79 -10.68
N LEU A 45 5.83 -3.67 -9.80
CA LEU A 45 4.57 -4.40 -9.96
C LEU A 45 3.72 -3.82 -11.09
N PHE A 46 3.72 -2.50 -11.28
CA PHE A 46 2.94 -1.89 -12.34
C PHE A 46 3.54 -2.18 -13.71
N GLU A 47 4.86 -2.10 -13.87
CA GLU A 47 5.51 -2.49 -15.13
C GLU A 47 5.33 -3.98 -15.44
N ALA A 48 5.40 -4.86 -14.43
CA ALA A 48 5.13 -6.28 -14.60
C ALA A 48 3.67 -6.58 -15.00
N LEU A 49 2.71 -5.77 -14.55
CA LEU A 49 1.30 -5.89 -14.93
C LEU A 49 1.06 -5.34 -16.34
N LYS A 50 1.62 -4.18 -16.66
CA LYS A 50 1.61 -3.55 -17.99
C LYS A 50 2.18 -4.47 -19.06
N GLY A 51 3.33 -5.09 -18.82
CA GLY A 51 3.94 -6.07 -19.75
C GLY A 51 3.04 -7.29 -20.03
N ARG A 52 2.12 -7.62 -19.11
CA ARG A 52 1.13 -8.69 -19.26
C ARG A 52 -0.25 -8.19 -19.71
N LYS A 53 -0.40 -6.88 -19.99
CA LYS A 53 -1.67 -6.21 -20.28
C LYS A 53 -2.75 -6.52 -19.22
N LYS A 54 -2.34 -6.54 -17.96
CA LYS A 54 -3.22 -6.76 -16.80
C LYS A 54 -3.18 -5.54 -15.89
N GLU A 55 -4.21 -5.43 -15.06
CA GLU A 55 -4.31 -4.44 -14.00
C GLU A 55 -4.20 -5.10 -12.62
N LEU A 56 -4.16 -4.27 -11.57
CA LEU A 56 -4.29 -4.76 -10.20
C LEU A 56 -5.70 -5.36 -10.00
N PRO A 57 -5.82 -6.55 -9.38
CA PRO A 57 -7.14 -7.13 -9.10
C PRO A 57 -7.93 -6.24 -8.15
N LYS A 58 -9.25 -6.15 -8.39
CA LYS A 58 -10.21 -5.39 -7.59
C LYS A 58 -10.70 -6.18 -6.36
N GLY A 59 -9.79 -6.48 -5.42
CA GLY A 59 -10.10 -7.12 -4.13
C GLY A 59 -9.75 -6.23 -2.92
N ARG A 60 -9.96 -6.71 -1.69
CA ARG A 60 -9.62 -5.93 -0.50
C ARG A 60 -8.11 -5.88 -0.29
N LEU A 61 -7.49 -4.72 -0.54
CA LEU A 61 -6.07 -4.52 -0.24
C LEU A 61 -5.84 -4.46 1.27
N VAL A 62 -4.99 -5.36 1.77
CA VAL A 62 -4.64 -5.42 3.20
C VAL A 62 -3.19 -5.02 3.50
N LYS A 63 -2.34 -4.97 2.47
CA LYS A 63 -0.96 -4.50 2.55
C LYS A 63 -0.49 -4.00 1.18
N ALA A 64 0.28 -2.92 1.18
CA ALA A 64 1.08 -2.51 0.04
C ALA A 64 2.49 -2.15 0.50
N SER A 65 3.50 -2.56 -0.27
CA SER A 65 4.90 -2.23 -0.03
C SER A 65 5.50 -1.50 -1.23
N PHE A 66 6.15 -0.38 -0.94
CA PHE A 66 6.79 0.52 -1.87
C PHE A 66 8.29 0.54 -1.63
N LEU A 67 9.05 0.73 -2.70
CA LEU A 67 10.45 1.09 -2.64
C LEU A 67 10.54 2.59 -2.92
N VAL A 68 10.99 3.37 -1.93
CA VAL A 68 11.08 4.82 -1.99
C VAL A 68 12.55 5.22 -2.05
N LYS A 69 12.90 6.00 -3.07
CA LYS A 69 14.22 6.61 -3.20
C LYS A 69 14.12 8.06 -2.71
N PHE A 70 14.70 8.33 -1.56
CA PHE A 70 14.82 9.68 -1.03
C PHE A 70 16.02 10.39 -1.66
N THR A 71 15.90 11.70 -1.82
CA THR A 71 16.93 12.55 -2.44
C THR A 71 18.23 12.58 -1.62
N ASP A 72 18.14 12.49 -0.29
CA ASP A 72 19.28 12.51 0.63
C ASP A 72 19.93 11.12 0.86
N ALA A 73 19.32 10.05 0.36
CA ALA A 73 19.70 8.69 0.68
C ALA A 73 20.18 7.92 -0.56
N LYS A 74 21.39 7.37 -0.52
CA LYS A 74 21.92 6.54 -1.63
C LYS A 74 21.09 5.28 -1.88
N THR A 75 20.67 4.60 -0.81
CA THR A 75 19.92 3.35 -0.88
C THR A 75 18.43 3.62 -0.72
N PRO A 76 17.58 3.13 -1.65
CA PRO A 76 16.13 3.25 -1.48
C PRO A 76 15.64 2.41 -0.30
N ARG A 77 14.58 2.88 0.36
CA ARG A 77 14.03 2.28 1.59
C ARG A 77 12.66 1.70 1.29
N THR A 78 12.30 0.62 2.00
CA THR A 78 10.99 -0.02 1.81
C THR A 78 9.97 0.60 2.77
N VAL A 79 8.89 1.14 2.23
CA VAL A 79 7.74 1.64 3.00
C VAL A 79 6.61 0.63 2.86
N THR A 80 6.01 0.21 3.96
CA THR A 80 4.85 -0.69 3.92
C THR A 80 3.68 -0.07 4.64
N ILE A 81 2.55 0.08 3.95
CA ILE A 81 1.31 0.58 4.53
C ILE A 81 0.31 -0.56 4.71
N ARG A 82 -0.49 -0.44 5.76
CA ARG A 82 -1.67 -1.28 6.01
C ARG A 82 -2.86 -0.37 6.31
N PRO A 83 -4.10 -0.76 5.94
CA PRO A 83 -5.28 0.07 6.17
C PRO A 83 -5.48 0.58 7.61
N GLN A 84 -5.00 -0.17 8.62
CA GLN A 84 -5.13 0.19 10.04
C GLN A 84 -3.81 0.64 10.70
N ASN A 85 -2.69 0.61 9.98
CA ASN A 85 -1.38 0.91 10.56
C ASN A 85 -0.51 1.59 9.50
N ILE A 86 -0.43 2.93 9.60
CA ILE A 86 0.29 3.77 8.65
C ILE A 86 1.80 3.51 8.81
N ALA A 87 2.42 3.10 7.71
CA ALA A 87 3.86 3.00 7.44
C ALA A 87 4.78 2.42 8.54
N SER A 88 5.16 1.13 8.43
CA SER A 88 5.98 0.48 9.49
C SER A 88 7.51 0.58 9.37
N TYR A 89 8.11 1.36 8.44
CA TYR A 89 9.56 1.23 8.13
C TYR A 89 10.30 2.50 7.66
N THR A 90 9.96 3.67 8.17
CA THR A 90 10.71 4.91 7.90
C THR A 90 11.45 5.36 9.15
N ARG A 91 12.68 5.88 8.99
CA ARG A 91 13.29 6.68 10.08
C ARG A 91 12.36 7.87 10.34
N ASP A 92 12.35 8.38 11.57
CA ASP A 92 11.54 9.56 11.94
C ASP A 92 11.73 10.72 10.96
N SER A 93 12.94 10.90 10.42
CA SER A 93 13.26 11.95 9.43
C SER A 93 12.55 11.79 8.09
N ASP A 94 12.30 10.57 7.62
CA ASP A 94 11.59 10.32 6.37
C ASP A 94 10.08 10.23 6.57
N ALA A 95 9.63 9.98 7.81
CA ALA A 95 8.24 9.70 8.11
C ALA A 95 7.33 10.83 7.63
N SER A 96 7.70 12.08 7.94
CA SER A 96 6.94 13.26 7.50
C SER A 96 6.85 13.39 5.97
N ILE A 97 7.92 13.06 5.25
CA ILE A 97 7.96 13.11 3.79
C ILE A 97 7.04 12.04 3.20
N VAL A 98 7.08 10.82 3.75
CA VAL A 98 6.21 9.72 3.34
C VAL A 98 4.75 9.99 3.69
N GLU A 99 4.45 10.56 4.85
CA GLU A 99 3.10 10.95 5.23
C GLU A 99 2.52 12.04 4.32
N ALA A 100 3.34 13.03 3.95
CA ALA A 100 2.94 14.06 2.98
C ALA A 100 2.54 13.42 1.65
N TRP A 101 3.35 12.48 1.13
CA TRP A 101 3.03 11.73 -0.08
C TRP A 101 1.75 10.87 0.07
N LEU A 102 1.64 10.10 1.15
CA LEU A 102 0.47 9.25 1.40
C LEU A 102 -0.82 10.08 1.49
N THR A 103 -0.75 11.27 2.06
CA THR A 103 -1.86 12.22 2.15
C THR A 103 -2.19 12.80 0.77
N ALA A 104 -1.19 13.30 0.03
CA ALA A 104 -1.37 13.88 -1.29
C ALA A 104 -1.99 12.91 -2.31
N ARG A 105 -1.68 11.61 -2.19
CA ARG A 105 -2.24 10.56 -3.06
C ARG A 105 -3.50 9.89 -2.50
N GLY A 106 -4.03 10.36 -1.36
CA GLY A 106 -5.28 9.85 -0.79
C GLY A 106 -5.20 8.44 -0.22
N PHE A 107 -4.00 7.99 0.20
CA PHE A 107 -3.83 6.75 0.97
C PHE A 107 -4.29 6.92 2.41
N VAL A 108 -4.13 8.12 2.98
CA VAL A 108 -4.65 8.48 4.29
C VAL A 108 -6.05 9.04 4.10
N ARG A 109 -7.06 8.36 4.65
CA ARG A 109 -8.40 8.91 4.79
C ARG A 109 -8.51 9.53 6.17
N SER A 110 -8.83 10.82 6.26
CA SER A 110 -9.40 11.39 7.48
C SER A 110 -10.74 10.68 7.71
N ALA A 111 -10.82 9.83 8.74
CA ALA A 111 -12.04 9.10 9.03
C ALA A 111 -13.20 10.07 9.29
N PRO A 112 -14.39 9.87 8.72
CA PRO A 112 -15.60 9.93 9.52
C PRO A 112 -15.68 8.64 10.35
N GLU A 113 -16.15 8.76 11.60
CA GLU A 113 -16.28 7.70 12.59
C GLU A 113 -16.73 6.33 12.08
N ALA A 114 -16.07 5.30 12.63
CA ALA A 114 -16.52 3.95 12.90
C ALA A 114 -17.51 3.27 11.93
N GLN A 115 -17.01 2.21 11.28
CA GLN A 115 -17.79 0.97 11.20
C GLN A 115 -16.88 -0.19 11.63
N ASP A 116 -16.85 -0.40 12.94
CA ASP A 116 -16.71 -1.73 13.50
C ASP A 116 -17.88 -2.57 12.97
N ALA A 117 -17.59 -3.49 12.08
CA ALA A 117 -18.50 -4.56 11.71
C ALA A 117 -17.77 -5.89 11.90
N ASP A 118 -17.91 -6.39 13.13
CA ASP A 118 -18.06 -7.80 13.47
C ASP A 118 -16.93 -8.77 13.06
N PHE A 119 -15.92 -8.87 13.91
CA PHE A 119 -15.25 -10.15 14.16
C PHE A 119 -15.81 -10.75 15.45
N ALA A 120 -16.94 -11.45 15.36
CA ALA A 120 -17.33 -12.37 16.42
C ALA A 120 -16.43 -13.62 16.34
N PRO A 121 -15.81 -14.08 17.44
CA PRO A 121 -15.14 -15.37 17.47
C PRO A 121 -16.22 -16.46 17.48
N ALA A 122 -16.17 -17.38 16.51
CA ALA A 122 -16.95 -18.60 16.59
C ALA A 122 -16.37 -19.48 17.71
N ALA A 123 -16.93 -19.35 18.91
CA ALA A 123 -16.72 -20.25 20.02
C ALA A 123 -17.41 -21.61 19.76
N ALA A 124 -16.76 -22.65 20.29
CA ALA A 124 -17.06 -24.07 20.25
C ALA A 124 -18.53 -24.50 20.50
N VAL A 125 -18.94 -25.55 19.78
CA VAL A 125 -19.91 -26.61 20.16
C VAL A 125 -19.60 -27.82 19.25
N ALA A 126 -19.53 -29.09 19.67
CA ALA A 126 -19.88 -29.79 20.91
C ALA A 126 -18.93 -31.00 21.10
#